data_AF-A0A8K1DC47-F1
#
_entry.id   AF-A0A8K1DC47-F1
#
_cell.length_a   1.000
_cell.length_b   1.000
_cell.length_c   1.000
_cell.angle_alpha   90.00
_cell.angle_beta   90.00
_cell.angle_gamma   90.00
#
_symmetry.space_group_name_H-M   'P 1'
#
loop_
_entity.id
_entity.type
_entity.pdbx_description
1 polymer ?
#
loop_
_entity_poly.entity_id
_entity_poly.type
_entity_poly.pdbx_seq_one_letter_code
_entity_poly.pdbx_strand_id
1 'polypeptide(L)' 'MAGIGSTKTKVRIVADPKTDKNTHEIEASGKFGKFSIKIENVPSESNPKTSRLAILSAIECLRKICDGEIQIGT' A
#
# COMPACT_ATOMS: atom_id res chain seq x y z
N MET A 1 0.43 -12.63 5.81
CA MET A 1 1.42 -11.52 5.77
C MET A 1 2.69 -12.03 5.12
N ALA A 2 3.15 -11.41 4.03
CA ALA A 2 4.32 -11.86 3.26
C ALA A 2 5.49 -10.86 3.37
N GLY A 3 5.93 -10.58 4.59
CA GLY A 3 7.09 -9.71 4.87
C GLY A 3 8.31 -10.51 5.34
N ILE A 4 9.47 -9.87 5.44
CA ILE A 4 10.72 -10.48 5.96
C ILE A 4 10.77 -10.61 7.49
N GLY A 5 9.61 -10.50 8.16
CA GLY A 5 9.46 -10.49 9.62
C GLY A 5 9.58 -9.08 10.23
N SER A 6 8.87 -8.84 11.33
CA SER A 6 8.80 -7.54 12.02
C SER A 6 10.17 -7.03 12.48
N THR A 7 11.09 -7.93 12.84
CA THR A 7 12.46 -7.56 13.23
C THR A 7 13.27 -6.97 12.09
N LYS A 8 13.02 -7.41 10.85
CA LYS A 8 13.77 -6.98 9.65
C LYS A 8 13.06 -5.88 8.88
N THR A 9 11.77 -5.62 9.16
CA THR A 9 11.00 -4.51 8.58
C THR A 9 11.13 -3.28 9.48
N LYS A 10 11.75 -2.21 8.95
CA LYS A 10 11.81 -0.91 9.63
C LYS A 10 10.69 -0.02 9.12
N VAL A 11 9.98 0.63 10.05
CA VAL A 11 8.88 1.56 9.73
C VAL A 11 9.23 2.93 10.26
N ARG A 12 9.00 3.97 9.45
CA ARG A 12 9.13 5.37 9.83
C ARG A 12 7.81 6.07 9.54
N ILE A 13 7.27 6.74 10.55
CA ILE A 13 6.05 7.56 10.43
C ILE A 13 6.50 9.03 10.47
N VAL A 14 6.04 9.81 9.50
CA VAL A 14 6.32 11.24 9.41
C VAL A 14 5.00 11.99 9.36
N ALA A 15 4.80 12.92 10.28
CA ALA A 15 3.70 13.88 10.22
C ALA A 15 4.24 15.18 9.63
N ASP A 16 3.85 15.48 8.39
CA ASP A 16 4.24 16.71 7.71
C ASP A 16 3.02 17.64 7.59
N PRO A 17 2.99 18.81 8.26
CA PRO A 17 1.86 19.73 8.17
C PRO A 17 1.72 20.42 6.80
N LYS A 18 2.71 20.25 5.90
CA LYS A 18 2.70 20.85 4.55
C LYS A 18 2.17 19.90 3.47
N THR A 19 1.91 18.63 3.80
CA THR A 19 1.35 17.67 2.83
C THR A 19 -0.16 17.51 3.03
N ASP A 20 -0.87 17.41 1.92
CA ASP A 20 -2.30 17.09 1.82
C ASP A 20 -2.53 15.63 1.38
N LYS A 21 -1.46 14.82 1.27
CA LYS A 21 -1.51 13.45 0.76
C LYS A 21 -0.98 12.42 1.75
N ASN A 22 -1.47 11.19 1.62
CA ASN A 22 -0.93 10.04 2.34
C ASN A 22 0.17 9.40 1.49
N THR A 23 1.44 9.57 1.89
CA THR A 23 2.58 9.01 1.17
C THR A 23 3.03 7.69 1.79
N HIS A 24 3.06 6.63 0.99
CA HIS A 24 3.66 5.35 1.35
C HIS A 24 4.94 5.15 0.56
N GLU A 25 6.03 4.86 1.25
CA GLU A 25 7.33 4.59 0.65
C GLU A 25 7.83 3.24 1.14
N ILE A 26 8.23 2.38 0.20
CA ILE A 26 8.78 1.05 0.47
C ILE A 26 10.13 0.97 -0.24
N GLU A 27 11.19 0.80 0.55
CA GLU A 27 12.52 0.46 0.04
C GLU A 27 12.86 -0.96 0.44
N ALA A 28 13.35 -1.75 -0.52
CA ALA A 28 13.82 -3.10 -0.25
C ALA A 28 15.13 -3.37 -1.01
N SER A 29 16.02 -4.13 -0.37
CA SER A 29 17.28 -4.56 -0.96
C SER A 29 17.59 -6.01 -0.59
N GLY A 30 18.28 -6.71 -1.48
CA GLY A 30 18.69 -8.09 -1.30
C GLY A 30 19.57 -8.59 -2.44
N LYS A 31 19.77 -9.91 -2.53
CA LYS A 31 20.55 -10.54 -3.62
C LYS A 31 19.96 -10.24 -5.00
N PHE A 32 18.67 -9.95 -5.07
CA PHE A 32 17.94 -9.56 -6.28
C PHE A 32 18.17 -8.10 -6.70
N GLY A 33 18.93 -7.30 -5.94
CA GLY A 33 19.12 -5.86 -6.17
C GLY A 33 18.35 -4.99 -5.18
N LYS A 34 18.05 -3.75 -5.57
CA LYS A 34 17.28 -2.76 -4.79
C LYS A 34 16.06 -2.31 -5.59
N PHE A 35 14.92 -2.15 -4.93
CA PHE A 35 13.79 -1.40 -5.48
C PHE A 35 13.28 -0.37 -4.48
N SER A 36 12.63 0.67 -5.01
CA SER A 36 11.88 1.67 -4.23
C SER A 36 10.52 1.88 -4.88
N ILE A 37 9.48 1.92 -4.06
CA ILE A 37 8.10 2.21 -4.45
C ILE A 37 7.66 3.41 -3.63
N LYS A 38 7.20 4.46 -4.31
CA LYS A 38 6.56 5.62 -3.67
C LYS A 38 5.14 5.78 -4.21
N ILE A 39 4.17 5.81 -3.32
CA ILE A 39 2.75 5.95 -3.64
C ILE A 39 2.21 7.16 -2.89
N GLU A 40 1.76 8.16 -3.63
CA GLU A 40 1.13 9.36 -3.07
C GLU A 40 -0.38 9.24 -3.25
N ASN A 41 -1.06 8.83 -2.19
CA ASN A 41 -2.50 8.64 -2.22
C ASN A 41 -3.25 9.94 -1.94
N VAL A 42 -4.25 10.21 -2.76
CA VAL A 42 -5.28 11.21 -2.45
C VAL A 42 -6.13 10.69 -1.28
N PRO A 43 -6.28 11.47 -0.19
CA PRO A 43 -7.18 11.12 0.90
C PRO A 43 -8.61 10.94 0.39
N SER A 44 -9.37 10.04 1.01
CA SER A 44 -10.78 9.91 0.70
C SER A 44 -11.56 11.13 1.23
N GLU A 45 -12.51 11.63 0.44
CA GLU A 45 -13.40 12.72 0.84
C GLU A 45 -14.24 12.38 2.09
N SER A 46 -14.62 11.10 2.25
CA SER A 46 -15.42 10.65 3.40
C SER A 46 -14.59 10.32 4.63
N ASN A 47 -13.31 9.98 4.46
CA ASN A 47 -12.37 9.77 5.57
C ASN A 47 -10.94 10.16 5.15
N PRO A 48 -10.50 11.38 5.47
CA PRO A 48 -9.16 11.85 5.15
C PRO A 48 -8.02 11.00 5.74
N LYS A 49 -8.30 10.18 6.77
CA LYS A 49 -7.33 9.25 7.37
C LYS A 49 -7.11 7.98 6.55
N THR A 50 -7.81 7.81 5.43
CA THR A 50 -7.73 6.60 4.58
C THR A 50 -7.60 7.00 3.11
N SER A 51 -6.80 6.24 2.36
CA SER A 51 -6.70 6.39 0.91
C SER A 51 -7.86 5.70 0.21
N ARG A 52 -8.37 6.30 -0.87
CA ARG A 52 -9.37 5.64 -1.74
C ARG A 52 -8.87 4.29 -2.27
N LEU A 53 -7.57 4.16 -2.46
CA LEU A 53 -6.91 2.93 -2.92
C LEU A 53 -7.15 1.75 -1.97
N ALA A 54 -7.19 1.97 -0.65
CA ALA A 54 -7.47 0.90 0.32
C ALA A 54 -8.88 0.33 0.14
N ILE A 55 -9.88 1.19 -0.11
CA ILE A 55 -11.26 0.77 -0.36
C ILE A 55 -11.34 -0.04 -1.65
N LEU A 56 -10.72 0.45 -2.73
CA LEU A 56 -10.68 -0.26 -4.01
C LEU A 56 -9.99 -1.63 -3.88
N SER A 57 -8.91 -1.72 -3.09
CA SER A 57 -8.22 -2.99 -2.83
C SER A 57 -9.13 -4.00 -2.12
N ALA A 58 -9.97 -3.55 -1.18
CA ALA A 58 -10.91 -4.44 -0.50
C ALA A 58 -12.01 -4.92 -1.45
N ILE A 59 -12.57 -4.03 -2.29
CA ILE A 59 -13.56 -4.39 -3.31
C ILE A 59 -12.99 -5.43 -4.27
N GLU A 60 -11.77 -5.21 -4.76
CA GLU A 60 -11.11 -6.14 -5.67
C GLU A 60 -10.85 -7.51 -5.02
N CYS A 61 -10.46 -7.51 -3.74
CA CYS A 61 -10.33 -8.75 -2.99
C CYS A 61 -11.65 -9.55 -2.94
N LEU A 62 -12.80 -8.87 -2.78
CA LEU A 62 -14.11 -9.52 -2.79
C LEU A 62 -14.48 -10.05 -4.17
N ARG A 63 -14.26 -9.27 -5.24
CA ARG A 63 -14.47 -9.74 -6.62
C ARG A 63 -13.66 -10.99 -6.94
N LYS A 64 -12.38 -10.99 -6.57
CA LYS A 64 -11.50 -12.17 -6.72
C LYS A 64 -12.07 -13.43 -6.06
N ILE A 65 -12.76 -13.30 -4.92
CA ILE A 65 -13.35 -14.41 -4.17
C ILE A 65 -14.68 -14.86 -4.79
N CYS A 66 -15.48 -13.91 -5.28
CA CYS A 66 -16.87 -14.18 -5.69
C CYS A 66 -17.06 -14.48 -7.19
N ASP A 67 -16.30 -13.83 -8.08
CA ASP A 67 -16.71 -13.70 -9.49
C ASP A 67 -15.98 -14.65 -10.45
N GLY A 68 -14.96 -15.39 -9.99
CA GLY A 68 -14.26 -16.42 -10.79
C GLY A 68 -13.56 -15.91 -12.07
N GLU A 69 -13.42 -14.59 -12.24
CA GLU A 69 -12.82 -13.97 -13.42
C GLU A 69 -11.28 -14.06 -13.47
N ILE A 70 -10.71 -13.64 -14.61
CA ILE A 70 -9.26 -13.62 -14.88
C ILE A 70 -8.54 -12.75 -13.84
N GLN A 71 -7.58 -13.35 -13.14
CA GLN A 71 -6.78 -12.68 -12.13
C GLN A 71 -5.47 -12.14 -12.73
N ILE A 72 -5.21 -10.84 -12.55
CA ILE A 72 -3.90 -10.23 -12.82
C ILE A 72 -3.15 -10.07 -11.50
N GLY A 73 -1.92 -10.58 -11.45
CA GLY A 73 -1.13 -10.67 -10.21
C GLY A 73 -1.52 -11.89 -9.37
N THR A 74 -0.93 -12.00 -8.17
CA THR A 74 -1.28 -13.06 -7.19
C THR A 74 -2.37 -12.62 -6.23
#